data_AF-A0A154V4D1-F1
#
_entry.id   AF-A0A154V4D1-F1
#
_cell.length_a   1.000
_cell.length_b   1.000
_cell.length_c   1.000
_cell.angle_alpha   90.00
_cell.angle_beta   90.00
_cell.angle_gamma   90.00
#
_symmetry.space_group_name_H-M   'P 1'
#
loop_
_entity.id
_entity.type
_entity.pdbx_description
1 polymer ?
#
loop_
_entity_poly.entity_id
_entity_poly.type
_entity_poly.pdbx_seq_one_letter_code
_entity_poly.pdbx_strand_id
1 'polypeptide(L)'
;MRPNAECSGSNIVYKTTGVSSVFTQAPGSMSSVTGGPGVTLQIDTTVSFEVSGSINATTSVSLSSVVASVQQDVGVTIGVSKTGTTTNGGSWTVPSDYVLGRLALGAVKYSGTTTQYLENSGCNLIKQGESAAFDAPAQEWSFQTSRVQ
;
A
#
# COMPACT_ATOMS: atom_id res chain seq x y z
N MET A 1 28.67 8.69 12.75
CA MET A 1 29.42 8.29 11.54
C MET A 1 29.91 6.87 11.78
N ARG A 2 29.50 5.89 10.96
CA ARG A 2 30.01 4.51 11.07
C ARG A 2 31.43 4.44 10.50
N PRO A 3 32.36 3.65 11.07
CA PRO A 3 33.71 3.51 10.52
C PRO A 3 33.69 2.91 9.12
N ASN A 4 34.52 3.42 8.19
CA ASN A 4 34.58 2.96 6.79
C ASN A 4 34.83 1.44 6.65
N ALA A 5 35.44 0.80 7.65
CA ALA A 5 35.65 -0.65 7.68
C ALA A 5 34.34 -1.46 7.85
N GLU A 6 33.28 -0.89 8.42
CA GLU A 6 31.97 -1.55 8.56
C GLU A 6 31.10 -1.52 7.30
N CYS A 7 31.47 -0.66 6.34
CA CYS A 7 30.77 -0.50 5.07
C CYS A 7 31.34 -1.38 3.95
N SER A 8 32.37 -2.18 4.24
CA SER A 8 33.15 -2.89 3.22
C SER A 8 32.35 -4.02 2.56
N GLY A 9 31.61 -3.69 1.49
CA GLY A 9 31.43 -4.54 0.31
C GLY A 9 30.46 -5.70 0.39
N SER A 10 29.81 -5.92 1.53
CA SER A 10 28.92 -7.08 1.75
C SER A 10 27.51 -6.73 2.24
N ASN A 11 27.23 -5.45 2.53
CA ASN A 11 25.90 -5.04 2.98
C ASN A 11 24.98 -4.82 1.77
N ILE A 12 24.02 -5.72 1.60
CA ILE A 12 22.94 -5.55 0.64
C ILE A 12 21.86 -4.69 1.28
N VAL A 13 21.50 -3.60 0.61
CA VAL A 13 20.44 -2.67 1.02
C VAL A 13 19.39 -2.61 -0.07
N TYR A 14 18.12 -2.72 0.28
CA TYR A 14 17.01 -2.52 -0.65
C TYR A 14 16.41 -1.14 -0.40
N LYS A 15 16.16 -0.38 -1.46
CA LYS A 15 15.45 0.90 -1.37
C LYS A 15 14.30 0.96 -2.34
N THR A 16 13.19 1.50 -1.87
CA THR A 16 11.96 1.70 -2.61
C THR A 16 11.83 3.17 -3.00
N THR A 17 11.61 3.43 -4.29
CA THR A 17 11.53 4.78 -4.87
C THR A 17 10.30 4.91 -5.77
N GLY A 18 9.90 6.15 -6.04
CA GLY A 18 8.76 6.44 -6.92
C GLY A 18 7.43 5.92 -6.38
N VAL A 19 7.27 5.92 -5.06
CA VAL A 19 6.08 5.38 -4.40
C VAL A 19 4.88 6.29 -4.64
N SER A 20 3.81 5.72 -5.17
CA SER A 20 2.49 6.35 -5.24
C SER A 20 1.46 5.45 -4.59
N SER A 21 0.38 6.05 -4.09
CA SER A 21 -0.72 5.32 -3.47
C SER A 21 -2.07 5.71 -4.09
N VAL A 22 -2.92 4.72 -4.31
CA VAL A 22 -4.27 4.88 -4.85
C VAL A 22 -5.23 4.03 -4.05
N PHE A 23 -6.31 4.63 -3.56
CA PHE A 23 -7.39 3.88 -2.93
C PHE A 23 -8.16 3.08 -3.98
N THR A 24 -8.25 1.76 -3.79
CA THR A 24 -9.06 0.88 -4.63
C THR A 24 -10.22 0.36 -3.81
N GLN A 25 -11.44 0.78 -4.18
CA GLN A 25 -12.66 0.27 -3.56
C GLN A 25 -12.75 -1.24 -3.75
N ALA A 26 -13.15 -1.96 -2.70
CA ALA A 26 -13.42 -3.38 -2.77
C ALA A 26 -14.55 -3.67 -3.77
N PRO A 27 -14.52 -4.77 -4.53
CA PRO A 27 -15.61 -5.10 -5.44
C PRO A 27 -16.90 -5.46 -4.69
N GLY A 28 -18.07 -5.03 -5.19
CA GLY A 28 -19.38 -5.45 -4.67
C GLY A 28 -20.28 -4.29 -4.22
N SER A 29 -21.59 -4.52 -4.16
CA SER A 29 -22.58 -3.48 -3.78
C SER A 29 -22.47 -3.03 -2.32
N MET A 30 -21.93 -3.89 -1.45
CA MET A 30 -21.78 -3.62 -0.01
C MET A 30 -20.46 -2.91 0.34
N SER A 31 -19.57 -2.67 -0.63
CA SER A 31 -18.30 -1.98 -0.38
C SER A 31 -18.43 -0.46 -0.41
N SER A 32 -19.60 0.09 -0.70
CA SER A 32 -19.86 1.52 -0.56
C SER A 32 -21.31 1.82 -0.24
N VAL A 33 -21.52 2.89 0.51
CA VAL A 33 -22.84 3.46 0.80
C VAL A 33 -22.81 4.95 0.49
N THR A 34 -23.97 5.50 0.13
CA THR A 34 -24.13 6.93 -0.17
C THR A 34 -25.32 7.51 0.58
N GLY A 35 -25.32 8.83 0.79
CA GLY A 35 -26.43 9.51 1.45
C GLY A 35 -26.28 11.02 1.42
N GLY A 36 -27.38 11.69 1.71
CA GLY A 36 -27.47 13.15 1.69
C GLY A 36 -26.82 13.82 2.90
N PRO A 37 -26.83 15.16 2.95
CA PRO A 37 -26.23 15.93 4.02
C PRO A 37 -26.85 15.58 5.39
N GLY A 38 -25.99 15.45 6.41
CA GLY A 38 -26.39 15.11 7.78
C GLY A 38 -26.70 13.62 8.02
N VAL A 39 -26.66 12.78 6.99
CA VAL A 39 -26.84 11.32 7.13
C VAL A 39 -25.54 10.68 7.62
N THR A 40 -25.61 9.82 8.63
CA THR A 40 -24.50 8.94 9.01
C THR A 40 -24.50 7.70 8.13
N LEU A 41 -23.46 7.59 7.31
CA LEU A 41 -23.18 6.42 6.49
C LEU A 41 -22.44 5.39 7.33
N GLN A 42 -22.87 4.14 7.27
CA GLN A 42 -22.22 3.04 7.98
C GLN A 42 -22.07 1.84 7.04
N ILE A 43 -20.88 1.23 7.05
CA ILE A 43 -20.63 -0.08 6.45
C ILE A 43 -20.35 -1.03 7.60
N ASP A 44 -21.15 -2.09 7.70
CA ASP A 44 -20.94 -3.22 8.59
C ASP A 44 -21.24 -4.49 7.78
N THR A 45 -20.18 -5.16 7.33
CA THR A 45 -20.31 -6.27 6.38
C THR A 45 -19.41 -7.42 6.77
N THR A 46 -19.98 -8.62 6.85
CA THR A 46 -19.25 -9.89 6.88
C THR A 46 -19.21 -10.46 5.46
N VAL A 47 -18.57 -9.75 4.52
CA VAL A 47 -18.46 -10.17 3.12
C VAL A 47 -16.99 -10.29 2.76
N SER A 48 -16.62 -11.40 2.09
CA SER A 48 -15.28 -11.60 1.58
C SER A 48 -15.00 -10.66 0.42
N PHE A 49 -13.96 -9.85 0.54
CA PHE A 49 -13.48 -9.01 -0.55
C PHE A 49 -12.04 -9.37 -0.91
N GLU A 50 -11.72 -9.24 -2.19
CA GLU A 50 -10.35 -9.36 -2.70
C GLU A 50 -9.98 -8.10 -3.47
N VAL A 51 -8.87 -7.48 -3.06
CA VAL A 51 -8.17 -6.48 -3.87
C VAL A 51 -6.87 -7.13 -4.33
N SER A 52 -6.68 -7.21 -5.64
CA SER A 52 -5.50 -7.82 -6.26
C SER A 52 -4.42 -6.79 -6.57
N GLY A 53 -3.18 -7.25 -6.58
CA GLY A 53 -2.02 -6.51 -7.03
C GLY A 53 -1.00 -7.43 -7.70
N SER A 54 0.19 -6.89 -7.95
CA SER A 54 1.31 -7.59 -8.58
C SER A 54 2.62 -7.11 -7.97
N ILE A 55 3.57 -8.04 -7.83
CA ILE A 55 4.94 -7.74 -7.44
C ILE A 55 5.83 -8.50 -8.44
N ASN A 56 6.48 -7.77 -9.34
CA ASN A 56 7.30 -8.33 -10.39
C ASN A 56 8.75 -8.37 -9.90
N ALA A 57 9.03 -9.37 -9.06
CA ALA A 57 10.35 -9.68 -8.56
C ALA A 57 11.28 -10.14 -9.71
N THR A 58 12.51 -9.62 -9.74
CA THR A 58 13.56 -10.04 -10.67
C THR A 58 14.49 -11.05 -9.99
N THR A 59 15.41 -11.66 -10.72
CA THR A 59 16.38 -12.61 -10.14
C THR A 59 17.28 -11.98 -9.07
N SER A 60 17.49 -10.66 -9.12
CA SER A 60 18.27 -9.90 -8.13
C SER A 60 17.45 -9.45 -6.92
N VAL A 61 16.11 -9.37 -7.02
CA VAL A 61 15.24 -8.84 -5.95
C VAL A 61 14.10 -9.80 -5.68
N SER A 62 14.16 -10.47 -4.53
CA SER A 62 13.09 -11.38 -4.09
C SER A 62 11.82 -10.63 -3.64
N LEU A 63 10.66 -11.29 -3.71
CA LEU A 63 9.38 -10.71 -3.29
C LEU A 63 9.38 -10.29 -1.81
N SER A 64 9.99 -11.09 -0.92
CA SER A 64 10.11 -10.74 0.49
C SER A 64 10.98 -9.50 0.70
N SER A 65 12.03 -9.31 -0.09
CA SER A 65 12.85 -8.09 -0.08
C SER A 65 12.05 -6.85 -0.51
N VAL A 66 11.16 -6.98 -1.50
CA VAL A 66 10.25 -5.89 -1.92
C VAL A 66 9.33 -5.52 -0.76
N VAL A 67 8.63 -6.50 -0.18
CA VAL A 67 7.69 -6.27 0.94
C VAL A 67 8.41 -5.62 2.13
N ALA A 68 9.59 -6.14 2.51
CA ALA A 68 10.38 -5.59 3.59
C ALA A 68 10.88 -4.16 3.31
N SER A 69 11.35 -3.89 2.08
CA SER A 69 11.80 -2.55 1.69
C SER A 69 10.64 -1.54 1.69
N VAL A 70 9.46 -1.93 1.21
CA VAL A 70 8.26 -1.07 1.24
C VAL A 70 7.84 -0.82 2.68
N GLN A 71 7.85 -1.85 3.54
CA GLN A 71 7.54 -1.68 4.95
C GLN A 71 8.54 -0.76 5.66
N GLN A 72 9.82 -0.83 5.30
CA GLN A 72 10.87 0.02 5.87
C GLN A 72 10.79 1.48 5.37
N ASP A 73 10.62 1.69 4.07
CA ASP A 73 10.71 3.03 3.46
C ASP A 73 9.35 3.78 3.47
N VAL A 74 8.23 3.05 3.39
CA VAL A 74 6.87 3.61 3.32
C VAL A 74 6.10 3.41 4.62
N GLY A 75 6.51 2.46 5.47
CA GLY A 75 5.84 2.16 6.74
C GLY A 75 4.59 1.30 6.60
N VAL A 76 4.38 0.67 5.44
CA VAL A 76 3.19 -0.16 5.15
C VAL A 76 3.57 -1.56 4.70
N THR A 77 2.80 -2.55 5.14
CA THR A 77 2.94 -3.92 4.66
C THR A 77 2.08 -4.10 3.42
N ILE A 78 2.70 -4.45 2.29
CA ILE A 78 1.99 -4.77 1.04
C ILE A 78 1.98 -6.28 0.79
N GLY A 79 1.06 -6.75 -0.04
CA GLY A 79 1.07 -8.14 -0.53
C GLY A 79 0.42 -8.27 -1.90
N VAL A 80 0.67 -9.38 -2.58
CA VAL A 80 0.17 -9.63 -3.95
C VAL A 80 -1.34 -9.58 -4.06
N SER A 81 -2.06 -9.92 -3.00
CA SER A 81 -3.49 -9.69 -2.88
C SER A 81 -3.83 -9.46 -1.42
N LYS A 82 -4.95 -8.76 -1.19
CA LYS A 82 -5.59 -8.66 0.11
C LYS A 82 -6.96 -9.30 0.00
N THR A 83 -7.08 -10.51 0.54
CA THR A 83 -8.36 -11.17 0.81
C THR A 83 -8.75 -10.91 2.26
N GLY A 84 -10.02 -10.60 2.49
CA GLY A 84 -10.51 -10.39 3.85
C GLY A 84 -12.00 -10.67 3.98
N THR A 85 -12.35 -11.56 4.91
CA THR A 85 -13.66 -11.66 5.57
C THR A 85 -13.60 -10.79 6.80
N THR A 86 -13.64 -9.47 6.64
CA THR A 86 -13.43 -8.58 7.79
C THR A 86 -14.73 -7.90 8.12
N THR A 87 -15.20 -8.06 9.36
CA THR A 87 -16.20 -7.19 9.99
C THR A 87 -15.58 -5.81 10.17
N ASN A 88 -15.37 -5.11 9.06
CA ASN A 88 -14.89 -3.73 9.07
C ASN A 88 -16.10 -2.84 9.25
N GLY A 89 -16.27 -2.33 10.46
CA GLY A 89 -17.22 -1.29 10.78
C GLY A 89 -16.60 0.08 10.52
N GLY A 90 -17.18 0.86 9.62
CA GLY A 90 -16.81 2.26 9.40
C GLY A 90 -18.06 3.13 9.44
N SER A 91 -17.97 4.29 10.09
CA SER A 91 -19.07 5.27 10.09
C SER A 91 -18.56 6.67 9.77
N TRP A 92 -19.34 7.41 8.99
CA TRP A 92 -19.04 8.80 8.65
C TRP A 92 -20.33 9.58 8.40
N THR A 93 -20.46 10.73 9.07
CA THR A 93 -21.57 11.66 8.84
C THR A 93 -21.24 12.58 7.69
N VAL A 94 -22.12 12.61 6.68
CA VAL A 94 -21.99 13.47 5.51
C VAL A 94 -22.09 14.94 5.95
N PRO A 95 -21.07 15.77 5.67
CA PRO A 95 -21.11 17.20 5.94
C PRO A 95 -22.32 17.89 5.31
N SER A 96 -22.84 18.93 5.95
CA SER A 96 -24.07 19.61 5.50
C SER A 96 -23.91 20.36 4.17
N ASP A 97 -22.68 20.66 3.74
CA ASP A 97 -22.34 21.29 2.48
C ASP A 97 -22.25 20.31 1.30
N TYR A 98 -22.43 19.00 1.54
CA TYR A 98 -22.40 17.97 0.52
C TYR A 98 -23.82 17.66 0.06
N VAL A 99 -24.07 17.75 -1.24
CA VAL A 99 -25.35 17.31 -1.83
C VAL A 99 -25.51 15.80 -1.69
N LEU A 100 -24.40 15.06 -1.84
CA LEU A 100 -24.33 13.63 -1.69
C LEU A 100 -22.91 13.25 -1.21
N GLY A 101 -22.84 12.39 -0.20
CA GLY A 101 -21.60 11.81 0.31
C GLY A 101 -21.51 10.32 0.03
N ARG A 102 -20.29 9.79 -0.03
CA ARG A 102 -20.02 8.36 -0.15
C ARG A 102 -18.99 7.92 0.88
N LEU A 103 -19.28 6.82 1.56
CA LEU A 103 -18.34 6.05 2.36
C LEU A 103 -18.04 4.75 1.59
N ALA A 104 -16.76 4.46 1.34
CA ALA A 104 -16.32 3.28 0.62
C ALA A 104 -15.27 2.50 1.42
N LEU A 105 -15.34 1.18 1.38
CA LEU A 105 -14.37 0.23 1.92
C LEU A 105 -13.47 -0.27 0.79
N GLY A 106 -12.17 -0.33 1.03
CA GLY A 106 -11.20 -0.73 0.03
C GLY A 106 -9.80 -0.89 0.60
N ALA A 107 -8.83 -1.18 -0.24
CA ALA A 107 -7.43 -1.22 0.14
C ALA A 107 -6.67 -0.11 -0.58
N VAL A 108 -5.71 0.50 0.11
CA VAL A 108 -4.77 1.41 -0.55
C VAL A 108 -3.75 0.57 -1.31
N LYS A 109 -3.72 0.70 -2.64
CA LYS A 109 -2.69 0.11 -3.48
C LYS A 109 -1.48 1.03 -3.51
N TYR A 110 -0.31 0.46 -3.28
CA TYR A 110 0.97 1.13 -3.40
C TYR A 110 1.67 0.62 -4.65
N SER A 111 2.21 1.53 -5.44
CA SER A 111 3.03 1.20 -6.60
C SER A 111 4.37 1.91 -6.52
N GLY A 112 5.40 1.28 -7.06
CA GLY A 112 6.75 1.84 -7.07
C GLY A 112 7.78 0.83 -7.54
N THR A 113 9.05 1.14 -7.28
CA THR A 113 10.17 0.27 -7.64
C THR A 113 11.10 0.05 -6.46
N THR A 114 11.42 -1.19 -6.17
CA THR A 114 12.47 -1.58 -5.21
C THR A 114 13.75 -1.91 -5.95
N THR A 115 14.86 -1.33 -5.51
CA THR A 115 16.17 -1.51 -6.12
C THR A 115 17.15 -2.03 -5.08
N GLN A 116 17.97 -3.01 -5.47
CA GLN A 116 19.06 -3.53 -4.66
C GLN A 116 20.29 -2.63 -4.80
N TYR A 117 20.97 -2.37 -3.69
CA TYR A 117 22.22 -1.64 -3.62
C TYR A 117 23.24 -2.45 -2.83
N LEU A 118 24.50 -2.33 -3.22
CA LEU A 118 25.64 -2.79 -2.45
C LEU A 118 26.36 -1.59 -1.87
N GLU A 119 26.61 -1.63 -0.56
CA GLU A 119 27.44 -0.63 0.09
C GLU A 119 28.93 -0.89 -0.22
N ASN A 120 29.62 0.12 -0.77
CA ASN A 120 31.05 0.03 -1.05
C ASN A 120 31.91 0.45 0.17
N SER A 121 33.22 0.25 0.07
CA SER A 121 34.19 0.63 1.13
C SER A 121 34.23 2.13 1.48
N GLY A 122 33.57 2.98 0.70
CA GLY A 122 33.34 4.39 1.00
C GLY A 122 31.96 4.69 1.60
N CYS A 123 31.21 3.67 2.04
CA CYS A 123 29.82 3.78 2.51
C CYS A 123 28.86 4.38 1.46
N ASN A 124 29.15 4.20 0.17
CA ASN A 124 28.28 4.64 -0.92
C ASN A 124 27.46 3.47 -1.42
N LEU A 125 26.18 3.73 -1.67
CA LEU A 125 25.25 2.75 -2.24
C LEU A 125 25.44 2.70 -3.75
N ILE A 126 25.89 1.55 -4.25
CA ILE A 126 26.03 1.27 -5.67
C ILE A 126 24.89 0.37 -6.10
N LYS A 127 24.09 0.81 -7.07
CA LYS A 127 22.97 0.02 -7.60
C LYS A 127 23.47 -1.33 -8.10
N GLN A 128 22.82 -2.39 -7.68
CA GLN A 128 23.06 -3.76 -8.12
C GLN A 128 21.83 -4.30 -8.84
N GLY A 129 22.05 -4.91 -10.00
CA GLY A 129 21.00 -5.61 -10.74
C GLY A 129 19.83 -4.72 -11.20
N GLU A 130 18.74 -5.40 -11.54
CA GLU A 130 17.51 -4.76 -11.98
C GLU A 130 16.60 -4.43 -10.81
N SER A 131 15.79 -3.39 -11.00
CA SER A 131 14.76 -2.98 -10.04
C SER A 131 13.52 -3.86 -10.20
N ALA A 132 12.90 -4.25 -9.08
CA ALA A 132 11.60 -4.90 -9.08
C ALA A 132 10.49 -3.85 -9.00
N ALA A 133 9.51 -3.91 -9.90
CA ALA A 133 8.32 -3.08 -9.83
C ALA A 133 7.24 -3.76 -8.98
N PHE A 134 6.47 -2.96 -8.25
CA PHE A 134 5.30 -3.45 -7.52
C PHE A 134 4.10 -2.53 -7.75
N ASP A 135 2.91 -3.12 -7.71
CA ASP A 135 1.61 -2.48 -7.63
C ASP A 135 0.71 -3.37 -6.76
N ALA A 136 0.79 -3.19 -5.45
CA ALA A 136 0.28 -4.13 -4.47
C ALA A 136 -0.60 -3.44 -3.42
N PRO A 137 -1.74 -4.04 -3.03
CA PRO A 137 -2.55 -3.54 -1.92
C PRO A 137 -1.78 -3.63 -0.60
N ALA A 138 -2.00 -2.63 0.26
CA ALA A 138 -1.72 -2.73 1.67
C ALA A 138 -2.46 -3.93 2.27
N GLN A 139 -1.84 -4.55 3.27
CA GLN A 139 -2.41 -5.68 4.00
C GLN A 139 -3.42 -5.25 5.08
N GLU A 140 -3.93 -4.03 4.98
CA GLU A 140 -4.94 -3.43 5.86
C GLU A 140 -6.09 -2.89 5.02
N TRP A 141 -7.31 -2.97 5.56
CA TRP A 141 -8.48 -2.33 4.97
C TRP A 141 -8.52 -0.86 5.35
N SER A 142 -9.05 -0.04 4.46
CA SER A 142 -9.20 1.40 4.66
C SER A 142 -10.59 1.87 4.24
N PHE A 143 -11.05 2.94 4.88
CA PHE A 143 -12.27 3.63 4.49
C PHE A 143 -11.92 4.93 3.78
N GLN A 144 -12.63 5.22 2.69
CA GLN A 144 -12.54 6.49 1.99
C GLN A 144 -13.89 7.19 2.03
N THR A 145 -13.88 8.46 2.44
CA THR A 145 -15.03 9.35 2.38
C THR A 145 -14.85 10.32 1.22
N SER A 146 -15.92 10.60 0.48
CA SER A 146 -15.87 11.49 -0.67
C SER A 146 -17.19 12.21 -0.90
N ARG A 147 -17.13 13.41 -1.48
CA ARG A 147 -18.29 14.09 -2.06
C ARG A 147 -18.62 13.47 -3.40
N VAL A 148 -19.90 13.18 -3.63
CA VAL A 148 -20.43 12.77 -4.93
C VAL A 148 -21.13 14.00 -5.52
N GLN A 149 -20.73 14.40 -6.72
CA GLN A 149 -21.34 15.52 -7.45
C GLN A 149 -22.45 15.02 -8.36
#